data_AF-A0A6N7KMC0-F1
#
_entry.id   AF-A0A6N7KMC0-F1
#
_cell.length_a   1.000
_cell.length_b   1.000
_cell.length_c   1.000
_cell.angle_alpha   90.00
_cell.angle_beta   90.00
_cell.angle_gamma   90.00
#
_symmetry.space_group_name_H-M   'P 1'
#
loop_
_entity.id
_entity.type
_entity.pdbx_description
1 polymer ?
#
loop_
_entity_poly.entity_id
_entity_poly.type
_entity_poly.pdbx_seq_one_letter_code
_entity_poly.pdbx_strand_id
1 'polypeptide(L)'
;MDGPGRAYRHVGPPELWNGGGPGGRLLRTPAEFATWVGERTAAELAEPFTFVVDLAGPLRLAPRRSEHVACAGGALVLSAGEIGFRREGGGWAAEEISNQSTGYCPDVASWPAVASALDRIGVSRPGGFTHEVVFRHCPGCERHNIVREGHFVCVFCDGDLPGHWNVDDGAP
;
A
#
# COMPACT_ATOMS: atom_id res chain seq x y z
N MET A 1 -11.09 -17.33 10.98
CA MET A 1 -9.98 -16.54 11.54
C MET A 1 -8.79 -16.81 10.64
N ASP A 2 -8.71 -16.06 9.55
CA ASP A 2 -7.57 -16.17 8.65
C ASP A 2 -6.36 -15.57 9.37
N GLY A 3 -5.23 -16.27 9.31
CA GLY A 3 -3.98 -15.82 9.93
C GLY A 3 -3.56 -14.44 9.42
N PRO A 4 -2.53 -13.81 10.02
CA PRO A 4 -1.99 -12.58 9.46
C PRO A 4 -1.66 -12.83 7.98
N GLY A 5 -2.21 -12.00 7.10
CA GLY A 5 -1.98 -12.09 5.66
C GLY A 5 -0.48 -12.03 5.32
N ARG A 6 -0.14 -12.31 4.07
CA ARG A 6 1.26 -12.26 3.58
C ARG A 6 1.94 -10.95 3.98
N ALA A 7 3.16 -11.03 4.50
CA ALA A 7 4.04 -9.89 4.71
C ALA A 7 4.84 -9.62 3.43
N TYR A 8 5.00 -8.34 3.08
CA TYR A 8 5.70 -7.89 1.89
C TYR A 8 7.01 -7.20 2.28
N ARG A 9 8.11 -7.62 1.67
CA ARG A 9 9.41 -6.95 1.79
C ARG A 9 9.56 -5.85 0.75
N HIS A 10 10.43 -4.89 1.06
CA HIS A 10 10.86 -3.94 0.05
C HIS A 10 11.74 -4.68 -0.98
N VAL A 11 11.38 -4.56 -2.25
CA VAL A 11 12.07 -5.16 -3.42
C VAL A 11 12.67 -4.09 -4.35
N GLY A 12 12.52 -2.82 -4.00
CA GLY A 12 13.16 -1.71 -4.70
C GLY A 12 14.64 -1.53 -4.30
N PRO A 13 15.37 -0.65 -5.01
CA PRO A 13 16.77 -0.34 -4.70
C PRO A 13 16.95 0.06 -3.23
N PRO A 14 17.94 -0.52 -2.51
CA PRO A 14 18.12 -0.27 -1.08
C PRO A 14 18.48 1.19 -0.78
N GLU A 15 19.01 1.94 -1.75
CA GLU A 15 19.38 3.35 -1.63
C GLU A 15 18.16 4.28 -1.48
N LEU A 16 16.95 3.81 -1.80
CA LEU A 16 15.71 4.55 -1.52
C LEU A 16 15.42 4.64 -0.02
N TRP A 17 16.03 3.77 0.78
CA TRP A 17 16.06 3.87 2.23
C TRP A 17 17.30 4.64 2.69
N ASN A 18 17.16 5.95 2.90
CA ASN A 18 18.23 6.78 3.47
C ASN A 18 18.34 6.72 5.01
N GLY A 19 17.71 5.74 5.66
CA GLY A 19 17.98 5.40 7.07
C GLY A 19 17.68 6.45 8.14
N GLY A 20 16.91 7.51 7.89
CA GLY A 20 16.75 8.56 8.90
C GLY A 20 15.60 9.56 8.77
N GLY A 21 14.67 9.40 7.83
CA GLY A 21 13.47 10.25 7.79
C GLY A 21 12.47 9.87 8.90
N PRO A 22 11.67 10.81 9.43
CA PRO A 22 10.53 10.43 10.25
C PRO A 22 9.61 9.58 9.37
N GLY A 23 9.39 8.33 9.77
CA GLY A 23 8.46 7.44 9.08
C GLY A 23 7.04 8.03 9.04
N GLY A 24 6.15 7.36 8.33
CA GLY A 24 4.76 7.80 8.23
C GLY A 24 4.10 7.92 9.61
N ARG A 25 3.13 8.84 9.71
CA ARG A 25 2.34 9.04 10.91
C ARG A 25 1.50 7.79 11.17
N LEU A 26 1.78 7.14 12.29
CA LEU A 26 1.10 5.93 12.73
C LEU A 26 -0.27 6.29 13.35
N LEU A 27 -1.31 5.60 12.88
CA LEU A 27 -2.70 5.78 13.28
C LEU A 27 -3.28 4.42 13.71
N ARG A 28 -3.73 4.34 14.95
CA ARG A 28 -4.27 3.13 15.58
C ARG A 28 -5.72 3.27 16.00
N THR A 29 -6.18 4.52 16.17
CA THR A 29 -7.49 4.83 16.73
C THR A 29 -8.22 5.92 15.95
N PRO A 30 -9.56 6.02 16.09
CA PRO A 30 -10.32 7.10 15.46
C PRO A 30 -9.92 8.49 15.96
N ALA A 31 -9.53 8.61 17.24
CA ALA A 31 -9.08 9.88 17.79
C ALA A 31 -7.76 10.35 17.16
N GLU A 32 -6.79 9.44 16.98
CA GLU A 32 -5.54 9.77 16.28
C GLU A 32 -5.80 10.18 14.83
N PHE A 33 -6.71 9.50 14.12
CA PHE A 33 -7.09 9.90 12.76
C PHE A 33 -7.82 11.25 12.74
N ALA A 34 -8.72 11.53 13.69
CA ALA A 34 -9.43 12.80 13.76
C ALA A 34 -8.48 13.98 14.05
N THR A 35 -7.55 13.81 15.00
CA THR A 35 -6.46 14.78 15.22
C THR A 35 -5.62 14.90 13.96
N TRP A 36 -5.29 13.78 13.33
CA TRP A 36 -4.49 13.80 12.13
C TRP A 36 -5.22 14.61 11.04
N VAL A 37 -6.36 14.19 10.54
CA VAL A 37 -7.05 14.87 9.45
C VAL A 37 -7.38 16.35 9.76
N GLY A 38 -7.56 16.71 11.04
CA GLY A 38 -7.81 18.08 11.48
C GLY A 38 -6.63 19.05 11.36
N GLU A 39 -5.38 18.58 11.35
CA GLU A 39 -4.20 19.43 11.14
C GLU A 39 -3.85 19.60 9.65
N ARG A 40 -4.60 18.96 8.73
CA ARG A 40 -4.36 19.05 7.27
C ARG A 40 -5.16 20.20 6.65
N THR A 41 -4.53 20.87 5.70
CA THR A 41 -5.19 21.84 4.82
C THR A 41 -6.09 21.14 3.80
N ALA A 42 -7.05 21.88 3.23
CA ALA A 42 -7.89 21.35 2.15
C ALA A 42 -7.07 20.93 0.91
N ALA A 43 -5.97 21.63 0.63
CA ALA A 43 -5.08 21.29 -0.49
C ALA A 43 -4.35 19.96 -0.24
N GLU A 44 -3.87 19.72 0.99
CA GLU A 44 -3.25 18.43 1.33
C GLU A 44 -4.25 17.28 1.28
N LEU A 45 -5.49 17.51 1.70
CA LEU A 45 -6.54 16.48 1.67
C LEU A 45 -7.07 16.18 0.26
N ALA A 46 -6.83 17.07 -0.70
CA ALA A 46 -7.18 16.85 -2.10
C ALA A 46 -6.17 15.93 -2.82
N GLU A 47 -5.01 15.69 -2.22
CA GLU A 47 -3.98 14.79 -2.77
C GLU A 47 -4.04 13.42 -2.07
N PRO A 48 -3.86 12.30 -2.80
CA PRO A 48 -3.72 11.00 -2.18
C PRO A 48 -2.47 10.91 -1.31
N PHE A 49 -2.56 10.20 -0.18
CA PHE A 49 -1.46 9.96 0.75
C PHE A 49 -0.77 8.63 0.44
N THR A 50 0.54 8.57 0.64
CA THR A 50 1.27 7.30 0.72
C THR A 50 0.85 6.58 2.00
N PHE A 51 0.44 5.32 1.91
CA PHE A 51 0.15 4.51 3.09
C PHE A 51 0.95 3.21 3.13
N VAL A 52 1.18 2.73 4.35
CA VAL A 52 1.52 1.32 4.62
C VAL A 52 0.69 0.79 5.78
N VAL A 53 0.46 -0.52 5.80
CA VAL A 53 -0.09 -1.23 6.96
C VAL A 53 1.04 -1.98 7.61
N ASP A 54 1.38 -1.62 8.85
CA ASP A 54 2.44 -2.27 9.61
C ASP A 54 2.10 -3.74 9.88
N LEU A 55 3.11 -4.57 10.19
CA LEU A 55 2.89 -5.97 10.63
C LEU A 55 1.97 -6.11 11.85
N ALA A 56 1.94 -5.09 12.71
CA ALA A 56 1.03 -5.05 13.85
C ALA A 56 -0.43 -4.74 13.46
N GLY A 57 -0.67 -4.28 12.23
CA GLY A 57 -1.99 -3.93 11.69
C GLY A 57 -2.39 -2.44 11.67
N PRO A 58 -1.77 -1.50 12.40
CA PRO A 58 -2.07 -0.07 12.23
C PRO A 58 -1.66 0.49 10.87
N LEU A 59 -2.32 1.58 10.48
CA LEU A 59 -2.04 2.35 9.27
C LEU A 59 -0.95 3.39 9.54
N ARG A 60 -0.01 3.56 8.62
CA ARG A 60 0.86 4.74 8.55
C ARG A 60 0.52 5.57 7.32
N LEU A 61 0.51 6.89 7.50
CA LEU A 61 0.28 7.84 6.42
C LEU A 61 1.45 8.80 6.27
N ALA A 62 1.84 9.07 5.03
CA ALA A 62 2.79 10.10 4.66
C ALA A 62 2.23 10.92 3.49
N PRO A 63 2.68 12.17 3.28
CA PRO A 63 2.27 12.97 2.12
C PRO A 63 2.51 12.24 0.80
N ARG A 64 1.76 12.58 -0.24
CA ARG A 64 1.93 12.05 -1.60
C ARG A 64 3.38 12.08 -2.04
N ARG A 65 3.80 11.10 -2.85
CA ARG A 65 5.17 10.95 -3.38
C ARG A 65 6.24 10.68 -2.30
N SER A 66 5.83 10.41 -1.07
CA SER A 66 6.75 9.81 -0.10
C SER A 66 6.99 8.37 -0.49
N GLU A 67 8.25 7.93 -0.43
CA GLU A 67 8.60 6.53 -0.63
C GLU A 67 7.92 5.65 0.43
N HIS A 68 7.30 4.54 0.00
CA HIS A 68 6.65 3.60 0.94
C HIS A 68 7.64 3.03 1.95
N VAL A 69 8.89 2.80 1.56
CA VAL A 69 9.93 2.26 2.45
C VAL A 69 10.27 3.24 3.57
N ALA A 70 10.32 4.54 3.26
CA ALA A 70 10.47 5.58 4.28
C ALA A 70 9.23 5.63 5.19
N CYS A 71 8.03 5.58 4.61
CA CYS A 71 6.77 5.54 5.36
C CYS A 71 6.72 4.37 6.36
N ALA A 72 7.18 3.18 5.94
CA ALA A 72 7.24 1.96 6.77
C ALA A 72 8.37 1.94 7.79
N GLY A 73 9.31 2.90 7.74
CA GLY A 73 10.51 2.77 8.55
C GLY A 73 11.36 1.55 8.15
N GLY A 74 11.31 1.13 6.87
CA GLY A 74 12.15 0.07 6.32
C GLY A 74 11.69 -1.33 6.70
N ALA A 75 10.58 -1.42 7.44
CA ALA A 75 10.01 -2.67 7.90
C ALA A 75 9.27 -3.41 6.77
N LEU A 76 9.01 -4.70 7.00
CA LEU A 76 7.99 -5.44 6.27
C LEU A 76 6.60 -4.82 6.52
N VAL A 77 5.71 -4.96 5.54
CA VAL A 77 4.34 -4.42 5.61
C VAL A 77 3.31 -5.50 5.28
N LEU A 78 2.07 -5.35 5.76
CA LEU A 78 0.95 -6.17 5.32
C LEU A 78 0.29 -5.63 4.04
N SER A 79 0.48 -4.35 3.74
CA SER A 79 0.09 -3.70 2.48
C SER A 79 0.78 -2.34 2.34
N ALA A 80 0.85 -1.83 1.12
CA ALA A 80 1.36 -0.50 0.80
C ALA A 80 0.62 0.04 -0.44
N GLY A 81 0.50 1.36 -0.56
CA GLY A 81 -0.13 1.98 -1.72
C GLY A 81 -0.46 3.44 -1.52
N GLU A 82 -1.49 3.92 -2.21
CA GLU A 82 -2.00 5.29 -2.07
C GLU A 82 -3.45 5.32 -1.62
N ILE A 83 -3.82 6.34 -0.83
CA ILE A 83 -5.15 6.50 -0.27
C ILE A 83 -5.61 7.97 -0.24
N GLY A 84 -6.77 8.26 -0.81
CA GLY A 84 -7.46 9.54 -0.73
C GLY A 84 -8.62 9.51 0.27
N PHE A 85 -8.85 10.61 0.98
CA PHE A 85 -9.94 10.72 1.97
C PHE A 85 -10.93 11.82 1.58
N ARG A 86 -12.22 11.54 1.76
CA ARG A 86 -13.26 12.56 1.67
C ARG A 86 -14.15 12.58 2.91
N ARG A 87 -14.81 13.72 3.14
CA ARG A 87 -15.89 13.80 4.12
C ARG A 87 -17.15 13.14 3.55
N GLU A 88 -17.81 12.33 4.37
CA GLU A 88 -19.08 11.68 4.03
C GLU A 88 -19.96 11.57 5.28
N GLY A 89 -21.20 12.06 5.21
CA GLY A 89 -22.21 11.84 6.26
C GLY A 89 -21.80 12.27 7.68
N GLY A 90 -20.94 13.28 7.83
CA GLY A 90 -20.40 13.72 9.12
C GLY A 90 -19.16 12.96 9.59
N GLY A 91 -18.74 11.92 8.88
CA GLY A 91 -17.49 11.19 9.08
C GLY A 91 -16.51 11.31 7.91
N TRP A 92 -15.56 10.38 7.86
CA TRP A 92 -14.57 10.27 6.79
C TRP A 92 -14.68 8.93 6.09
N ALA A 93 -14.47 8.95 4.78
CA ALA A 93 -14.37 7.77 3.94
C ALA A 93 -13.07 7.80 3.14
N ALA A 94 -12.47 6.62 2.97
CA ALA A 94 -11.43 6.40 1.99
C ALA A 94 -12.09 6.27 0.61
N GLU A 95 -11.87 7.26 -0.25
CA GLU A 95 -12.53 7.37 -1.55
C GLU A 95 -11.75 6.65 -2.64
N GLU A 96 -10.44 6.90 -2.70
CA GLU A 96 -9.53 6.29 -3.65
C GLU A 96 -8.53 5.45 -2.87
N ILE A 97 -8.37 4.18 -3.22
CA ILE A 97 -7.39 3.30 -2.59
C ILE A 97 -6.79 2.39 -3.64
N SER A 98 -5.47 2.41 -3.75
CA SER A 98 -4.72 1.49 -4.60
C SER A 98 -3.69 0.73 -3.78
N ASN A 99 -3.31 -0.46 -4.24
CA ASN A 99 -2.14 -1.19 -3.74
C ASN A 99 -0.86 -0.81 -4.52
N GLN A 100 -0.85 0.37 -5.17
CA GLN A 100 0.24 0.80 -6.04
C GLN A 100 1.47 1.22 -5.22
N SER A 101 2.35 0.25 -4.98
CA SER A 101 3.69 0.48 -4.44
C SER A 101 4.70 -0.28 -5.28
N THR A 102 5.55 0.41 -6.03
CA THR A 102 6.61 -0.25 -6.82
C THR A 102 7.78 -0.73 -5.96
N GLY A 103 7.85 -0.28 -4.70
CA GLY A 103 8.86 -0.70 -3.73
C GLY A 103 8.47 -1.96 -2.95
N TYR A 104 7.19 -2.18 -2.65
CA TYR A 104 6.71 -3.38 -1.92
C TYR A 104 5.90 -4.35 -2.77
N CYS A 105 5.30 -3.86 -3.87
CA CYS A 105 4.50 -4.63 -4.82
C CYS A 105 3.44 -5.55 -4.17
N PRO A 106 2.62 -5.10 -3.21
CA PRO A 106 1.70 -5.99 -2.50
C PRO A 106 0.63 -6.59 -3.42
N ASP A 107 0.23 -7.84 -3.14
CA ASP A 107 -0.83 -8.52 -3.89
C ASP A 107 -2.21 -7.93 -3.58
N VAL A 108 -3.19 -8.12 -4.48
CA VAL A 108 -4.59 -7.70 -4.24
C VAL A 108 -5.18 -8.37 -3.01
N ALA A 109 -4.67 -9.56 -2.66
CA ALA A 109 -4.98 -10.28 -1.43
C ALA A 109 -4.54 -9.55 -0.14
N SER A 110 -3.81 -8.44 -0.22
CA SER A 110 -3.48 -7.59 0.93
C SER A 110 -4.65 -6.73 1.42
N TRP A 111 -5.72 -6.61 0.62
CA TRP A 111 -6.88 -5.77 0.94
C TRP A 111 -7.44 -5.96 2.37
N PRO A 112 -7.63 -7.18 2.90
CA PRO A 112 -8.17 -7.37 4.24
C PRO A 112 -7.36 -6.68 5.36
N ALA A 113 -6.04 -6.53 5.18
CA ALA A 113 -5.20 -5.80 6.13
C ALA A 113 -5.49 -4.29 6.09
N VAL A 114 -5.66 -3.72 4.89
CA VAL A 114 -6.07 -2.32 4.69
C VAL A 114 -7.47 -2.08 5.26
N ALA A 115 -8.40 -2.97 4.95
CA ALA A 115 -9.77 -2.92 5.44
C ALA A 115 -9.82 -2.89 6.97
N SER A 116 -9.11 -3.81 7.62
CA SER A 116 -9.00 -3.87 9.08
C SER A 116 -8.34 -2.63 9.68
N ALA A 117 -7.36 -2.05 9.00
CA ALA A 117 -6.69 -0.84 9.46
C ALA A 117 -7.61 0.38 9.40
N LEU A 118 -8.41 0.52 8.34
CA LEU A 118 -9.41 1.59 8.18
C LEU A 118 -10.55 1.46 9.20
N ASP A 119 -11.06 0.23 9.40
CA ASP A 119 -12.10 -0.06 10.39
C ASP A 119 -11.62 0.32 11.81
N ARG A 120 -10.36 0.03 12.14
CA ARG A 120 -9.74 0.39 13.44
C ARG A 120 -9.69 1.90 13.68
N ILE A 121 -9.49 2.70 12.65
CA ILE A 121 -9.42 4.17 12.76
C ILE A 121 -10.75 4.86 12.46
N GLY A 122 -11.84 4.10 12.30
CA GLY A 122 -13.18 4.64 12.09
C GLY A 122 -13.36 5.35 10.75
N VAL A 123 -12.59 4.95 9.73
CA VAL A 123 -12.73 5.47 8.36
C VAL A 123 -13.57 4.49 7.55
N SER A 124 -14.65 4.98 6.95
CA SER A 124 -15.46 4.18 6.03
C SER A 124 -14.65 3.78 4.81
N ARG A 125 -14.90 2.60 4.25
CA ARG A 125 -14.08 2.04 3.17
C ARG A 125 -14.94 1.36 2.10
N PRO A 126 -14.43 1.25 0.86
CA PRO A 126 -15.02 0.38 -0.15
C PRO A 126 -14.93 -1.11 0.24
N GLY A 127 -15.45 -1.99 -0.62
CA GLY A 127 -15.37 -3.44 -0.46
C GLY A 127 -14.02 -4.06 -0.85
N GLY A 128 -13.20 -3.32 -1.60
CA GLY A 128 -11.91 -3.72 -2.20
C GLY A 128 -11.08 -2.47 -2.52
N PHE A 129 -9.88 -2.66 -3.08
CA PHE A 129 -9.15 -1.53 -3.68
C PHE A 129 -10.00 -0.92 -4.79
N THR A 130 -10.05 0.41 -4.88
CA THR A 130 -10.73 1.08 -5.99
C THR A 130 -9.88 1.05 -7.27
N HIS A 131 -8.57 0.90 -7.11
CA HIS A 131 -7.63 0.66 -8.19
C HIS A 131 -6.66 -0.47 -7.82
N GLU A 132 -6.88 -1.65 -8.40
CA GLU A 132 -6.02 -2.82 -8.20
C GLU A 132 -4.85 -2.83 -9.19
N VAL A 133 -3.66 -3.11 -8.66
CA VAL A 133 -2.42 -3.28 -9.42
C VAL A 133 -1.89 -4.69 -9.17
N VAL A 134 -1.85 -5.51 -10.22
CA VAL A 134 -1.39 -6.90 -10.12
C VAL A 134 0.09 -6.98 -10.49
N PHE A 135 0.96 -6.98 -9.47
CA PHE A 135 2.41 -7.08 -9.66
C PHE A 135 2.86 -8.53 -9.87
N ARG A 136 3.78 -8.74 -10.82
CA ARG A 136 4.44 -10.03 -11.07
C ARG A 136 5.93 -9.85 -11.32
N HIS A 137 6.72 -10.82 -10.92
CA HIS A 137 8.12 -10.92 -11.34
C HIS A 137 8.20 -11.86 -12.56
N CYS A 138 8.81 -11.41 -13.65
CA CYS A 138 8.95 -12.25 -14.84
C CYS A 138 10.13 -13.23 -14.68
N PRO A 139 9.92 -14.55 -14.76
CA PRO A 139 11.02 -15.51 -14.64
C PRO A 139 11.97 -15.51 -15.84
N GLY A 140 11.57 -14.95 -16.99
CA GLY A 140 12.39 -14.90 -18.20
C GLY A 140 13.36 -13.72 -18.25
N CYS A 141 12.95 -12.54 -17.81
CA CYS A 141 13.77 -11.32 -17.89
C CYS A 141 13.98 -10.62 -16.54
N GLU A 142 13.53 -11.23 -15.44
CA GLU A 142 13.74 -10.79 -14.05
C GLU A 142 13.19 -9.39 -13.72
N ARG A 143 12.28 -8.87 -14.56
CA ARG A 143 11.66 -7.56 -14.34
C ARG A 143 10.33 -7.69 -13.62
N HIS A 144 10.06 -6.74 -12.71
CA HIS A 144 8.73 -6.52 -12.19
C HIS A 144 7.80 -5.98 -13.28
N ASN A 145 6.60 -6.52 -13.31
CA ASN A 145 5.58 -6.26 -14.30
C ASN A 145 4.25 -5.96 -13.63
N ILE A 146 3.39 -5.23 -14.35
CA ILE A 146 2.00 -4.98 -13.96
C ILE A 146 1.12 -5.68 -14.99
N VAL A 147 0.39 -6.69 -14.54
CA VAL A 147 -0.62 -7.37 -15.34
C VAL A 147 -1.78 -6.41 -15.59
N ARG A 148 -2.15 -6.24 -16.86
CA ARG A 148 -3.28 -5.40 -17.27
C ARG A 148 -4.40 -6.30 -17.79
N GLU A 149 -5.62 -6.01 -17.39
CA GLU A 149 -6.83 -6.68 -17.91
C GLU A 149 -6.79 -8.23 -17.79
N GLY A 150 -6.07 -8.75 -16.79
CA GLY A 150 -5.89 -10.19 -16.58
C GLY A 150 -4.98 -10.88 -17.61
N HIS A 151 -4.25 -10.13 -18.45
CA HIS A 151 -3.33 -10.69 -19.43
C HIS A 151 -1.94 -10.91 -18.81
N PHE A 152 -1.65 -12.16 -18.43
CA PHE A 152 -0.41 -12.56 -17.75
C PHE A 152 0.77 -12.74 -18.73
N VAL A 153 1.15 -11.66 -19.41
CA VAL A 153 2.29 -11.63 -20.34
C VAL A 153 3.22 -10.48 -20.00
N CYS A 154 4.52 -10.75 -20.03
CA CYS A 154 5.55 -9.77 -19.69
C CYS A 154 5.70 -8.74 -20.81
N VAL A 155 5.35 -7.48 -20.53
CA VAL A 155 5.52 -6.37 -21.50
C VAL A 155 6.96 -6.10 -21.98
N PHE A 156 7.97 -6.73 -21.36
CA PHE A 156 9.39 -6.52 -21.71
C PHE A 156 9.99 -7.60 -22.59
N CYS A 157 9.47 -8.82 -22.55
CA CYS A 157 10.06 -9.97 -23.26
C CYS A 157 9.01 -10.95 -23.81
N ASP A 158 7.73 -10.60 -23.73
CA ASP A 158 6.58 -11.38 -24.19
C ASP A 158 6.46 -12.79 -23.58
N GLY A 159 7.18 -13.07 -22.49
CA GLY A 159 7.11 -14.33 -21.77
C GLY A 159 5.90 -14.41 -20.82
N ASP A 160 5.41 -15.62 -20.59
CA ASP A 160 4.30 -15.87 -19.66
C ASP A 160 4.65 -15.45 -18.22
N LEU A 161 3.70 -14.80 -17.54
CA LEU A 161 3.80 -14.41 -16.14
C LEU A 161 3.06 -15.41 -15.23
N PRO A 162 3.54 -15.67 -14.01
CA PRO A 162 2.83 -16.53 -13.07
C PRO A 162 1.45 -15.99 -12.69
N GLY A 163 0.47 -16.88 -12.57
CA GLY A 163 -0.88 -16.55 -12.10
C GLY A 163 -0.95 -16.16 -10.62
N HIS A 164 0.04 -16.58 -9.83
CA HIS A 164 0.18 -16.22 -8.41
C HIS A 164 1.20 -15.11 -8.22
N TRP A 165 1.08 -14.39 -7.12
CA TRP A 165 2.07 -13.37 -6.73
C TRP A 165 3.41 -14.02 -6.39
N ASN A 166 4.49 -13.51 -6.99
CA ASN A 166 5.84 -14.11 -6.97
C ASN A 166 6.96 -13.05 -6.88
N VAL A 167 6.67 -11.85 -6.36
CA VAL A 167 7.56 -10.69 -6.52
C VAL A 167 8.78 -10.72 -5.61
N ASP A 168 8.68 -11.35 -4.43
CA ASP A 168 9.82 -11.52 -3.53
C ASP A 168 10.48 -12.91 -3.63
N ASP A 169 10.05 -13.74 -4.58
CA ASP A 169 10.66 -15.03 -4.86
C ASP A 169 12.10 -14.81 -5.36
N GLY A 170 13.08 -15.08 -4.49
CA GLY A 170 14.51 -14.97 -4.82
C GLY A 170 15.20 -13.68 -4.36
N ALA A 171 14.50 -12.75 -3.71
CA ALA A 171 15.17 -11.66 -2.99
C ALA A 171 15.78 -12.22 -1.69
N PRO A 172 17.11 -12.13 -1.46
CA PRO A 172 17.75 -12.61 -0.22
C PRO A 172 17.23 -11.83 0.98
#